data_AF-A4WI72-F1
#
_entry.id   AF-A4WI72-F1
#
_cell.length_a   1.000
_cell.length_b   1.000
_cell.length_c   1.000
_cell.angle_alpha   90.00
_cell.angle_beta   90.00
_cell.angle_gamma   90.00
#
_symmetry.space_group_name_H-M   'P 1'
#
loop_
_entity.id
_entity.type
_entity.pdbx_description
1 polymer ?
#
loop_
_entity_poly.entity_id
_entity_poly.type
_entity_poly.pdbx_seq_one_letter_code
_entity_poly.pdbx_strand_id
1 'polypeptide(L)'
;MSRSWLSELRNLIVNSLERSWLPFPTDGDLCESWKKGLDSNPSGPVLYTSCLYHLAPVIEKAVENLERFGVTEGGLRGRFAAVAAKTVGRLILKPEGEEVDRADSVMRRIYRLLAQRGVKVRLLDREIYSGALLYELGFEKEFAEYAKRVATFFKERGVKEIITVDPHTHYILEKVYPRYVPGFDVKISSYLDYIKGTGVALKGFAIHDSCLYARFLDRYGLIRQILSPGQPVEDPYYTGRETAGCCGGPIESIYPDVARKVASLRVNDLSKLSKDVVVQCPICYVNLKRAAEGRINLHYLPEILTEATA
;
A
#
# COMPACT_ATOMS: atom_id res chain seq x y z
N MET A 1 4.74 -8.79 24.38
CA MET A 1 3.93 -7.60 24.02
C MET A 1 2.82 -7.44 25.05
N SER A 2 2.60 -6.24 25.57
CA SER A 2 1.50 -5.98 26.50
C SER A 2 0.18 -5.82 25.75
N ARG A 3 -0.92 -6.32 26.33
CA ARG A 3 -2.28 -6.05 25.82
C ARG A 3 -2.59 -4.54 25.75
N SER A 4 -1.86 -3.72 26.51
CA SER A 4 -2.03 -2.26 26.51
C SER A 4 -1.63 -1.62 25.18
N TRP A 5 -0.54 -2.05 24.54
CA TRP A 5 -0.09 -1.47 23.28
C TRP A 5 -1.10 -1.68 22.15
N LEU A 6 -1.64 -2.89 21.99
CA LEU A 6 -2.67 -3.17 21.00
C LEU A 6 -3.89 -2.27 21.17
N SER A 7 -4.32 -2.04 22.41
CA SER A 7 -5.46 -1.14 22.67
C SER A 7 -5.13 0.32 22.37
N GLU A 8 -3.90 0.77 22.67
CA GLU A 8 -3.46 2.14 22.35
C GLU A 8 -3.36 2.37 20.84
N LEU A 9 -2.74 1.43 20.11
CA LEU A 9 -2.63 1.45 18.66
C LEU A 9 -4.01 1.47 18.00
N ARG A 10 -4.92 0.60 18.45
CA ARG A 10 -6.31 0.59 17.99
C ARG A 10 -6.97 1.95 18.18
N ASN A 11 -6.89 2.52 19.38
CA ASN A 11 -7.49 3.82 19.67
C ASN A 11 -6.86 4.93 18.82
N LEU A 12 -5.55 4.89 18.57
CA LEU A 12 -4.88 5.85 17.70
C LEU A 12 -5.42 5.79 16.27
N ILE A 13 -5.48 4.59 15.69
CA ILE A 13 -5.96 4.38 14.31
C ILE A 13 -7.42 4.80 14.18
N VAL A 14 -8.29 4.34 15.08
CA VAL A 14 -9.73 4.65 15.05
C VAL A 14 -9.96 6.16 15.16
N ASN A 15 -9.36 6.81 16.17
CA ASN A 15 -9.51 8.26 16.35
C ASN A 15 -8.99 9.05 15.13
N SER A 16 -7.92 8.58 14.49
CA SER A 16 -7.40 9.22 13.28
C SER A 16 -8.38 9.05 12.11
N LEU A 17 -8.88 7.84 11.87
CA LEU A 17 -9.83 7.54 10.79
C LEU A 17 -11.15 8.29 10.96
N GLU A 18 -11.65 8.45 12.18
CA GLU A 18 -12.83 9.25 12.48
C GLU A 18 -12.64 10.72 12.05
N ARG A 19 -11.49 11.31 12.42
CA ARG A 19 -11.19 12.73 12.20
C ARG A 19 -10.78 13.06 10.77
N SER A 20 -9.88 12.27 10.18
CA SER A 20 -9.18 12.63 8.94
C SER A 20 -9.41 11.65 7.79
N TRP A 21 -10.11 10.53 8.01
CA TRP A 21 -10.20 9.40 7.07
C TRP A 21 -8.89 8.68 6.79
N LEU A 22 -7.79 9.04 7.47
CA LEU A 22 -6.49 8.41 7.33
C LEU A 22 -6.10 7.70 8.63
N PRO A 23 -5.36 6.58 8.55
CA PRO A 23 -5.06 5.74 9.72
C PRO A 23 -4.04 6.38 10.68
N PHE A 24 -3.37 7.46 10.25
CA PHE A 24 -2.39 8.20 11.03
C PHE A 24 -2.63 9.71 10.90
N PRO A 25 -2.20 10.52 11.89
CA PRO A 25 -2.34 11.96 11.86
C PRO A 25 -1.35 12.59 10.88
N THR A 26 -1.68 12.55 9.59
CA THR A 26 -0.90 13.13 8.48
C THR A 26 -1.56 14.39 7.93
N ASP A 27 -0.83 15.09 7.06
CA ASP A 27 -1.43 16.17 6.27
C ASP A 27 -2.50 15.61 5.32
N GLY A 28 -3.59 16.35 5.12
CA GLY A 28 -4.62 15.98 4.14
C GLY A 28 -4.09 16.07 2.72
N ASP A 29 -3.23 17.05 2.45
CA ASP A 29 -2.65 17.29 1.12
C ASP A 29 -1.71 16.17 0.68
N LEU A 30 -1.19 15.36 1.61
CA LEU A 30 -0.28 14.25 1.34
C LEU A 30 -0.85 13.27 0.31
N CYS A 31 -2.17 13.04 0.33
CA CYS A 31 -2.84 12.09 -0.55
C CYS A 31 -3.36 12.72 -1.85
N GLU A 32 -3.25 14.05 -1.97
CA GLU A 32 -3.92 14.85 -3.00
C GLU A 32 -2.93 15.48 -4.00
N SER A 33 -1.67 15.66 -3.61
CA SER A 33 -0.62 16.32 -4.42
C SER A 33 -0.46 15.73 -5.83
N TRP A 34 -0.55 14.40 -5.96
CA TRP A 34 -0.45 13.72 -7.25
C TRP A 34 -1.57 14.08 -8.24
N LYS A 35 -2.74 14.54 -7.75
CA LYS A 35 -3.89 14.91 -8.60
C LYS A 35 -3.72 16.27 -9.27
N LYS A 36 -2.82 17.13 -8.76
CA LYS A 36 -2.68 18.51 -9.23
C LYS A 36 -2.37 18.55 -10.73
N GLY A 37 -3.19 19.28 -11.49
CA GLY A 37 -3.04 19.43 -12.94
C GLY A 37 -3.43 18.20 -13.76
N LEU A 38 -4.07 17.19 -13.16
CA LEU A 38 -4.65 16.06 -13.89
C LEU A 38 -6.13 16.31 -14.18
N ASP A 39 -6.58 15.86 -15.34
CA ASP A 39 -7.99 15.87 -15.68
C ASP A 39 -8.76 14.79 -14.91
N SER A 40 -9.99 15.09 -14.53
CA SER A 40 -10.90 14.14 -13.91
C SER A 40 -12.13 14.00 -14.78
N ASN A 41 -12.52 12.76 -15.10
CA ASN A 41 -13.76 12.48 -15.81
C ASN A 41 -14.83 12.02 -14.81
N PRO A 42 -15.85 12.84 -14.47
CA PRO A 42 -16.86 12.48 -13.49
C PRO A 42 -17.69 11.23 -13.83
N SER A 43 -17.75 10.85 -15.11
CA SER A 43 -18.47 9.66 -15.59
C SER A 43 -17.59 8.40 -15.66
N GLY A 44 -16.28 8.54 -15.45
CA GLY A 44 -15.33 7.44 -15.50
C GLY A 44 -15.28 6.60 -14.22
N PRO A 45 -14.60 5.43 -14.26
CA PRO A 45 -14.32 4.66 -13.05
C PRO A 45 -13.38 5.45 -12.13
N VAL A 46 -13.55 5.30 -10.82
CA VAL A 46 -12.73 6.01 -9.84
C VAL A 46 -11.34 5.37 -9.76
N LEU A 47 -10.28 6.15 -9.98
CA LEU A 47 -8.92 5.73 -9.62
C LEU A 47 -8.74 5.93 -8.12
N TYR A 48 -8.84 4.85 -7.35
CA TYR A 48 -8.84 4.89 -5.89
C TYR A 48 -7.52 4.37 -5.33
N THR A 49 -6.86 5.19 -4.53
CA THR A 49 -5.50 4.93 -4.05
C THR A 49 -5.45 4.44 -2.61
N SER A 50 -6.51 4.73 -1.85
CA SER A 50 -6.51 4.59 -0.38
C SER A 50 -5.32 5.30 0.28
N CYS A 51 -4.66 6.24 -0.40
CA CYS A 51 -3.43 6.90 0.00
C CYS A 51 -2.27 5.95 0.37
N LEU A 52 -2.28 4.68 -0.05
CA LEU A 52 -1.34 3.70 0.52
C LEU A 52 0.11 3.93 0.09
N TYR A 53 0.34 4.41 -1.15
CA TYR A 53 1.67 4.80 -1.61
C TYR A 53 2.27 5.94 -0.78
N HIS A 54 1.49 6.95 -0.45
CA HIS A 54 1.93 8.09 0.36
C HIS A 54 1.99 7.80 1.86
N LEU A 55 1.16 6.87 2.35
CA LEU A 55 1.18 6.43 3.75
C LEU A 55 2.29 5.44 4.06
N ALA A 56 2.81 4.69 3.09
CA ALA A 56 3.89 3.73 3.32
C ALA A 56 5.14 4.36 3.97
N PRO A 57 5.70 5.50 3.49
CA PRO A 57 6.83 6.15 4.17
C PRO A 57 6.47 6.73 5.55
N VAL A 58 5.19 7.08 5.77
CA VAL A 58 4.69 7.50 7.09
C VAL A 58 4.73 6.32 8.07
N ILE A 59 4.29 5.15 7.62
CA ILE A 59 4.28 3.91 8.41
C ILE A 59 5.72 3.52 8.74
N GLU A 60 6.63 3.53 7.76
CA GLU A 60 8.07 3.27 7.97
C GLU A 60 8.63 4.14 9.11
N LYS A 61 8.40 5.46 9.03
CA LYS A 61 8.87 6.39 10.07
C LYS A 61 8.20 6.15 11.43
N ALA A 62 6.93 5.75 11.45
CA ALA A 62 6.26 5.38 12.69
C ALA A 62 6.96 4.18 13.35
N VAL A 63 7.33 3.17 12.56
CA VAL A 63 7.96 1.94 13.04
C VAL A 63 9.39 2.17 13.49
N GLU A 64 10.19 2.95 12.77
CA GLU A 64 11.53 3.34 13.20
C GLU A 64 11.51 4.03 14.57
N ASN A 65 10.53 4.91 14.78
CA ASN A 65 10.34 5.54 16.08
C ASN A 65 9.92 4.53 17.16
N LEU A 66 9.04 3.57 16.84
CA LEU A 66 8.66 2.51 17.78
C LEU A 66 9.86 1.66 18.20
N GLU A 67 10.69 1.26 17.25
CA GLU A 67 11.93 0.50 17.48
C GLU A 67 12.92 1.32 18.33
N ARG A 68 13.11 2.61 18.02
CA ARG A 68 14.04 3.50 18.73
C ARG A 68 13.62 3.80 20.17
N PHE A 69 12.32 3.97 20.42
CA PHE A 69 11.80 4.42 21.72
C PHE A 69 11.29 3.29 22.61
N GLY A 70 11.23 2.04 22.12
CA GLY A 70 10.99 0.86 22.95
C GLY A 70 9.62 0.87 23.63
N VAL A 71 8.55 1.17 22.90
CA VAL A 71 7.17 1.19 23.46
C VAL A 71 6.73 -0.21 23.94
N THR A 72 7.45 -1.25 23.53
CA THR A 72 7.25 -2.65 23.94
C THR A 72 7.66 -2.94 25.39
N GLU A 73 8.48 -2.09 26.04
CA GLU A 73 9.04 -2.36 27.37
C GLU A 73 8.22 -1.82 28.55
N GLY A 74 7.10 -1.13 28.33
CA GLY A 74 6.16 -0.75 29.40
C GLY A 74 6.80 0.03 30.57
N GLY A 75 6.92 1.35 30.43
CA GLY A 75 7.49 2.19 31.48
C GLY A 75 7.32 3.69 31.20
N LEU A 76 8.02 4.54 31.97
CA LEU A 76 7.98 6.00 31.82
C LEU A 76 8.27 6.43 30.37
N ARG A 77 9.23 5.77 29.70
CA ARG A 77 9.60 6.01 28.29
C ARG A 77 8.46 5.76 27.31
N GLY A 78 7.71 4.67 27.48
CA GLY A 78 6.53 4.38 26.66
C GLY A 78 5.43 5.45 26.83
N ARG A 79 5.22 5.94 28.05
CA ARG A 79 4.27 7.05 28.32
C ARG A 79 4.72 8.36 27.68
N PHE A 80 6.02 8.69 27.73
CA PHE A 80 6.56 9.87 27.06
C PHE A 80 6.46 9.78 25.53
N ALA A 81 6.73 8.62 24.93
CA ALA A 81 6.55 8.39 23.50
C ALA A 81 5.08 8.54 23.08
N ALA A 82 4.15 7.99 23.84
CA ALA A 82 2.71 8.13 23.58
C ALA A 82 2.22 9.60 23.70
N VAL A 83 2.79 10.38 24.63
CA VAL A 83 2.50 11.82 24.75
C VAL A 83 3.10 12.57 23.57
N ALA A 84 4.36 12.34 23.21
CA ALA A 84 5.01 12.99 22.06
C ALA A 84 4.27 12.71 20.74
N ALA A 85 3.81 11.47 20.54
CA ALA A 85 2.98 11.11 19.39
C ALA A 85 1.65 11.90 19.36
N LYS A 86 1.09 12.30 20.51
CA LYS A 86 -0.13 13.12 20.58
C LYS A 86 0.11 14.61 20.33
N THR A 87 1.23 15.18 20.80
CA THR A 87 1.50 16.63 20.69
C THR A 87 2.25 17.04 19.43
N VAL A 88 3.16 16.20 18.93
CA VAL A 88 4.02 16.49 17.76
C VAL A 88 3.99 15.37 16.72
N GLY A 89 3.02 14.44 16.83
CA GLY A 89 2.90 13.28 15.94
C GLY A 89 2.93 13.61 14.45
N ARG A 90 2.23 14.66 14.02
CA ARG A 90 2.24 15.10 12.62
C ARG A 90 3.62 15.55 12.13
N LEU A 91 4.46 16.11 13.01
CA LEU A 91 5.82 16.54 12.68
C LEU A 91 6.78 15.34 12.65
N ILE A 92 6.65 14.43 13.62
CA ILE A 92 7.46 13.22 13.74
C ILE A 92 7.17 12.25 12.59
N LEU A 93 5.92 12.13 12.17
CA LEU A 93 5.47 11.21 11.14
C LEU A 93 5.54 11.82 9.72
N LYS A 94 6.04 13.05 9.57
CA LYS A 94 6.17 13.68 8.26
C LYS A 94 7.20 12.90 7.41
N PRO A 95 6.80 12.36 6.25
CA PRO A 95 7.72 11.63 5.38
C PRO A 95 8.72 12.60 4.72
N GLU A 96 9.82 12.06 4.22
CA GLU A 96 10.79 12.84 3.42
C GLU A 96 10.15 13.29 2.11
N GLY A 97 10.51 14.48 1.63
CA GLY A 97 9.94 15.05 0.40
C GLY A 97 10.16 14.15 -0.82
N GLU A 98 11.33 13.52 -0.91
CA GLU A 98 11.68 12.60 -2.00
C GLU A 98 10.74 11.37 -2.06
N GLU A 99 10.36 10.81 -0.91
CA GLU A 99 9.43 9.67 -0.85
C GLU A 99 8.00 10.09 -1.27
N VAL A 100 7.59 11.33 -0.93
CA VAL A 100 6.32 11.90 -1.40
C VAL A 100 6.35 12.14 -2.91
N ASP A 101 7.42 12.73 -3.43
CA ASP A 101 7.60 12.98 -4.85
C ASP A 101 7.63 11.67 -5.66
N ARG A 102 8.23 10.63 -5.09
CA ARG A 102 8.22 9.28 -5.67
C ARG A 102 6.82 8.67 -5.68
N ALA A 103 6.07 8.76 -4.58
CA ALA A 103 4.68 8.31 -4.52
C ALA A 103 3.81 9.06 -5.56
N ASP A 104 3.97 10.39 -5.67
CA ASP A 104 3.30 11.20 -6.68
C ASP A 104 3.65 10.75 -8.11
N SER A 105 4.94 10.50 -8.38
CA SER A 105 5.42 10.04 -9.67
C SER A 105 4.81 8.69 -10.05
N VAL A 106 4.76 7.73 -9.11
CA VAL A 106 4.11 6.43 -9.31
C VAL A 106 2.64 6.59 -9.63
N MET A 107 1.90 7.39 -8.86
CA MET A 107 0.47 7.60 -9.07
C MET A 107 0.17 8.28 -10.41
N ARG A 108 0.94 9.33 -10.75
CA ARG A 108 0.84 10.02 -12.04
C ARG A 108 1.20 9.12 -13.21
N ARG A 109 2.14 8.18 -13.03
CA ARG A 109 2.49 7.18 -14.05
C ARG A 109 1.35 6.19 -14.24
N ILE A 110 0.74 5.68 -13.18
CA ILE A 110 -0.46 4.82 -13.30
C ILE A 110 -1.59 5.56 -14.03
N TYR A 111 -1.87 6.81 -13.66
CA TYR A 111 -2.87 7.64 -14.34
C TYR A 111 -2.59 7.76 -15.85
N ARG A 112 -1.34 8.05 -16.24
CA ARG A 112 -0.94 8.18 -17.65
C ARG A 112 -1.03 6.85 -18.40
N LEU A 113 -0.63 5.74 -17.79
CA LEU A 113 -0.76 4.41 -18.37
C LEU A 113 -2.22 4.03 -18.63
N LEU A 114 -3.14 4.39 -17.72
CA LEU A 114 -4.57 4.21 -17.93
C LEU A 114 -5.10 5.09 -19.07
N ALA A 115 -4.71 6.36 -19.11
CA ALA A 115 -5.10 7.29 -20.17
C ALA A 115 -4.64 6.83 -21.56
N GLN A 116 -3.41 6.29 -21.69
CA GLN A 116 -2.87 5.71 -22.92
C GLN A 116 -3.69 4.52 -23.44
N ARG A 117 -4.46 3.87 -22.56
CA ARG A 117 -5.35 2.74 -22.87
C ARG A 117 -6.80 3.20 -23.07
N GLY A 118 -7.03 4.51 -23.17
CA GLY A 118 -8.35 5.12 -23.37
C GLY A 118 -9.21 5.17 -22.10
N VAL A 119 -8.65 4.82 -20.93
CA VAL A 119 -9.38 4.82 -19.66
C VAL A 119 -9.35 6.24 -19.07
N LYS A 120 -10.47 6.94 -19.17
CA LYS A 120 -10.64 8.28 -18.58
C LYS A 120 -11.20 8.12 -17.16
N VAL A 121 -10.34 8.25 -16.16
CA VAL A 121 -10.69 8.01 -14.75
C VAL A 121 -11.33 9.22 -14.07
N ARG A 122 -12.15 8.95 -13.06
CA ARG A 122 -12.61 9.92 -12.07
C ARG A 122 -11.62 10.00 -10.92
N LEU A 123 -11.27 11.21 -10.50
CA LEU A 123 -10.53 11.47 -9.26
C LEU A 123 -11.52 11.86 -8.17
N LEU A 124 -11.37 11.30 -6.96
CA LEU A 124 -12.19 11.68 -5.81
C LEU A 124 -11.82 13.10 -5.34
N ASP A 125 -12.83 13.80 -4.81
CA ASP A 125 -12.68 15.08 -4.12
C ASP A 125 -11.81 14.99 -2.85
N ARG A 126 -11.72 13.78 -2.28
CA ARG A 126 -10.86 13.45 -1.16
C ARG A 126 -10.52 11.96 -1.17
N GLU A 127 -9.24 11.61 -1.06
CA GLU A 127 -8.83 10.24 -0.76
C GLU A 127 -9.20 9.88 0.68
N ILE A 128 -9.79 8.71 0.84
CA ILE A 128 -10.11 8.11 2.13
C ILE A 128 -9.42 6.75 2.22
N TYR A 129 -8.99 6.36 3.42
CA TYR A 129 -8.36 5.06 3.61
C TYR A 129 -9.38 3.92 3.46
N SER A 130 -8.92 2.75 3.02
CA SER A 130 -9.76 1.56 2.83
C SER A 130 -10.09 0.85 4.13
N GLY A 131 -9.37 1.15 5.21
CA GLY A 131 -9.47 0.43 6.48
C GLY A 131 -8.62 -0.85 6.53
N ALA A 132 -7.74 -1.08 5.54
CA ALA A 132 -6.90 -2.28 5.47
C ALA A 132 -6.20 -2.61 6.79
N LEU A 133 -5.55 -1.62 7.41
CA LEU A 133 -4.85 -1.78 8.69
C LEU A 133 -5.77 -2.23 9.84
N LEU A 134 -7.03 -1.78 9.89
CA LEU A 134 -7.97 -2.24 10.93
C LEU A 134 -8.23 -3.74 10.77
N TYR A 135 -8.51 -4.18 9.54
CA TYR A 135 -8.79 -5.58 9.25
C TYR A 135 -7.57 -6.47 9.49
N GLU A 136 -6.40 -6.06 9.01
CA GLU A 136 -5.15 -6.83 9.08
C GLU A 136 -4.63 -6.98 10.51
N LEU A 137 -4.90 -6.01 11.39
CA LEU A 137 -4.59 -6.08 12.81
C LEU A 137 -5.68 -6.81 13.63
N GLY A 138 -6.77 -7.26 13.01
CA GLY A 138 -7.86 -7.97 13.67
C GLY A 138 -8.84 -7.09 14.44
N PHE A 139 -8.86 -5.78 14.18
CA PHE A 139 -9.84 -4.83 14.72
C PHE A 139 -11.15 -4.89 13.92
N GLU A 140 -11.73 -6.08 13.82
CA GLU A 140 -12.84 -6.37 12.90
C GLU A 140 -14.13 -5.59 13.23
N LYS A 141 -14.38 -5.30 14.51
CA LYS A 141 -15.56 -4.50 14.91
C LYS A 141 -15.44 -3.07 14.40
N GLU A 142 -14.29 -2.46 14.66
CA GLU A 142 -13.96 -1.11 14.22
C GLU A 142 -13.89 -1.04 12.68
N PHE A 143 -13.35 -2.08 12.03
CA PHE A 143 -13.35 -2.21 10.58
C PHE A 143 -14.78 -2.25 10.02
N ALA A 144 -15.70 -3.03 10.62
CA ALA A 144 -17.07 -3.15 10.15
C ALA A 144 -17.82 -1.81 10.18
N GLU A 145 -17.62 -1.02 11.24
CA GLU A 145 -18.18 0.32 11.36
C GLU A 145 -17.57 1.29 10.34
N TYR A 146 -16.25 1.28 10.21
CA TYR A 146 -15.54 2.13 9.26
C TYR A 146 -15.90 1.80 7.80
N ALA A 147 -15.96 0.50 7.44
CA ALA A 147 -16.31 0.05 6.09
C ALA A 147 -17.72 0.51 5.67
N LYS A 148 -18.69 0.50 6.59
CA LYS A 148 -20.04 1.07 6.32
C LYS A 148 -19.97 2.57 6.01
N ARG A 149 -19.16 3.32 6.75
CA ARG A 149 -18.94 4.75 6.53
C ARG A 149 -18.28 5.02 5.17
N VAL A 150 -17.27 4.23 4.78
CA VAL A 150 -16.63 4.29 3.47
C VAL A 150 -17.61 3.95 2.35
N ALA A 151 -18.43 2.91 2.52
CA ALA A 151 -19.45 2.56 1.53
C ALA A 151 -20.50 3.66 1.34
N THR A 152 -20.94 4.30 2.43
CA THR A 152 -21.82 5.48 2.36
C THR A 152 -21.15 6.61 1.58
N PHE A 153 -19.88 6.90 1.85
CA PHE A 153 -19.11 7.92 1.12
C PHE A 153 -19.09 7.65 -0.40
N PHE A 154 -18.84 6.40 -0.80
CA PHE A 154 -18.88 5.99 -2.21
C PHE A 154 -20.28 6.11 -2.81
N LYS A 155 -21.31 5.68 -2.08
CA LYS A 155 -22.72 5.74 -2.52
C LYS A 155 -23.18 7.18 -2.75
N GLU A 156 -22.91 8.08 -1.81
CA GLU A 156 -23.25 9.51 -1.90
C GLU A 156 -22.58 10.19 -3.09
N ARG A 157 -21.42 9.69 -3.53
CA ARG A 157 -20.68 10.19 -4.70
C ARG A 157 -21.03 9.48 -6.00
N GLY A 158 -21.97 8.53 -5.97
CA GLY A 158 -22.37 7.75 -7.14
C GLY A 158 -21.24 6.87 -7.69
N VAL A 159 -20.32 6.40 -6.84
CA VAL A 159 -19.23 5.51 -7.26
C VAL A 159 -19.80 4.13 -7.58
N LYS A 160 -19.56 3.66 -8.81
CA LYS A 160 -20.01 2.35 -9.30
C LYS A 160 -18.88 1.42 -9.72
N GLU A 161 -17.75 1.98 -10.12
CA GLU A 161 -16.55 1.23 -10.48
C GLU A 161 -15.32 1.89 -9.89
N ILE A 162 -14.42 1.07 -9.35
CA ILE A 162 -13.14 1.46 -8.78
C ILE A 162 -12.01 0.70 -9.48
N ILE A 163 -10.97 1.44 -9.87
CA ILE A 163 -9.66 0.92 -10.25
C ILE A 163 -8.72 1.14 -9.07
N THR A 164 -8.24 0.05 -8.48
CA THR A 164 -7.26 0.10 -7.39
C THR A 164 -5.83 0.04 -7.91
N VAL A 165 -4.90 0.56 -7.11
CA VAL A 165 -3.47 0.65 -7.47
C VAL A 165 -2.56 -0.24 -6.65
N ASP A 166 -3.07 -0.81 -5.56
CA ASP A 166 -2.31 -1.66 -4.66
C ASP A 166 -3.11 -2.90 -4.21
N PRO A 167 -2.40 -3.97 -3.79
CA PRO A 167 -3.04 -5.23 -3.44
C PRO A 167 -3.87 -5.21 -2.16
N HIS A 168 -3.51 -4.39 -1.15
CA HIS A 168 -4.22 -4.35 0.13
C HIS A 168 -5.59 -3.70 -0.04
N THR A 169 -5.62 -2.55 -0.71
CA THR A 169 -6.87 -1.87 -1.07
C THR A 169 -7.75 -2.75 -1.96
N HIS A 170 -7.15 -3.42 -2.95
CA HIS A 170 -7.91 -4.34 -3.82
C HIS A 170 -8.54 -5.47 -3.03
N TYR A 171 -7.77 -6.16 -2.19
CA TYR A 171 -8.26 -7.27 -1.39
C TYR A 171 -9.37 -6.84 -0.43
N ILE A 172 -9.19 -5.70 0.23
CA ILE A 172 -10.16 -5.16 1.17
C ILE A 172 -11.49 -4.86 0.48
N LEU A 173 -11.46 -4.13 -0.65
CA LEU A 173 -12.69 -3.79 -1.35
C LEU A 173 -13.36 -5.00 -2.03
N GLU A 174 -12.58 -5.89 -2.65
CA GLU A 174 -13.15 -7.00 -3.43
C GLU A 174 -13.56 -8.19 -2.57
N LYS A 175 -12.75 -8.58 -1.58
CA LYS A 175 -12.94 -9.82 -0.81
C LYS A 175 -13.52 -9.60 0.59
N VAL A 176 -13.24 -8.45 1.20
CA VAL A 176 -13.58 -8.21 2.61
C VAL A 176 -14.84 -7.37 2.75
N TYR A 177 -14.95 -6.22 2.08
CA TYR A 177 -16.10 -5.32 2.17
C TYR A 177 -17.46 -6.01 1.97
N PRO A 178 -17.65 -6.92 0.99
CA PRO A 178 -18.93 -7.64 0.80
C PRO A 178 -19.39 -8.43 2.03
N ARG A 179 -18.49 -8.79 2.96
CA ARG A 179 -18.81 -9.53 4.18
C ARG A 179 -19.33 -8.63 5.32
N TYR A 180 -18.98 -7.34 5.31
CA TYR A 180 -19.29 -6.39 6.39
C TYR A 180 -20.30 -5.31 5.98
N VAL A 181 -20.46 -5.08 4.68
CA VAL A 181 -21.35 -4.07 4.11
C VAL A 181 -22.38 -4.75 3.21
N PRO A 182 -23.59 -5.05 3.71
CA PRO A 182 -24.65 -5.62 2.91
C PRO A 182 -24.98 -4.73 1.70
N GLY A 183 -25.02 -5.33 0.50
CA GLY A 183 -25.32 -4.62 -0.74
C GLY A 183 -24.18 -3.76 -1.28
N PHE A 184 -22.92 -4.01 -0.89
CA PHE A 184 -21.76 -3.38 -1.51
C PHE A 184 -21.65 -3.80 -2.99
N ASP A 185 -22.09 -2.91 -3.90
CA ASP A 185 -22.29 -3.17 -5.33
C ASP A 185 -21.26 -2.46 -6.23
N VAL A 186 -20.08 -2.12 -5.69
CA VAL A 186 -19.03 -1.43 -6.43
C VAL A 186 -18.17 -2.45 -7.19
N LYS A 187 -18.06 -2.30 -8.51
CA LYS A 187 -17.17 -3.12 -9.35
C LYS A 187 -15.72 -2.76 -9.05
N ILE A 188 -14.90 -3.74 -8.67
CA ILE A 188 -13.48 -3.56 -8.36
C ILE A 188 -12.63 -4.14 -9.48
N SER A 189 -11.68 -3.36 -9.98
CA SER A 189 -10.64 -3.79 -10.93
C SER A 189 -9.27 -3.27 -10.48
N SER A 190 -8.20 -3.89 -10.95
CA SER A 190 -6.83 -3.42 -10.71
C SER A 190 -6.36 -2.62 -11.90
N TYR A 191 -5.52 -1.59 -11.69
CA TYR A 191 -4.86 -0.90 -12.81
C TYR A 191 -4.06 -1.89 -13.71
N LEU A 192 -3.58 -3.00 -13.14
CA LEU A 192 -2.91 -4.08 -13.86
C LEU A 192 -3.77 -4.65 -14.99
N ASP A 193 -5.09 -4.66 -14.82
CA ASP A 193 -6.02 -5.25 -15.80
C ASP A 193 -6.05 -4.46 -17.11
N TYR A 194 -5.60 -3.19 -17.09
CA TYR A 194 -5.64 -2.26 -18.23
C TYR A 194 -4.30 -2.07 -18.93
N ILE A 195 -3.17 -2.39 -18.28
CA ILE A 195 -1.82 -2.03 -18.76
C ILE A 195 -1.09 -3.18 -19.47
N LYS A 196 -1.81 -4.18 -19.97
CA LYS A 196 -1.23 -5.30 -20.73
C LYS A 196 -0.53 -4.79 -21.99
N GLY A 197 0.60 -5.41 -22.35
CA GLY A 197 1.37 -5.04 -23.54
C GLY A 197 2.07 -3.68 -23.45
N THR A 198 2.23 -3.14 -22.25
CA THR A 198 3.11 -1.99 -21.99
C THR A 198 4.56 -2.48 -22.00
N GLY A 199 5.47 -1.70 -22.59
CA GLY A 199 6.89 -2.04 -22.60
C GLY A 199 7.51 -1.97 -21.21
N VAL A 200 8.67 -2.63 -21.04
CA VAL A 200 9.41 -2.69 -19.78
C VAL A 200 10.84 -2.21 -20.01
N ALA A 201 11.23 -1.15 -19.31
CA ALA A 201 12.52 -0.48 -19.43
C ALA A 201 13.65 -1.22 -18.70
N LEU A 202 13.35 -1.84 -17.55
CA LEU A 202 14.30 -2.63 -16.78
C LEU A 202 14.39 -4.05 -17.34
N LYS A 203 15.61 -4.64 -17.37
CA LYS A 203 15.84 -6.03 -17.79
C LYS A 203 16.42 -6.85 -16.63
N GLY A 204 16.16 -8.16 -16.62
CA GLY A 204 16.88 -9.11 -15.75
C GLY A 204 16.66 -8.87 -14.26
N PHE A 205 15.43 -8.55 -13.86
CA PHE A 205 15.04 -8.30 -12.46
C PHE A 205 14.33 -9.50 -11.84
N ALA A 206 14.34 -9.61 -10.51
CA ALA A 206 13.49 -10.55 -9.80
C ALA A 206 12.13 -9.91 -9.46
N ILE A 207 11.10 -10.72 -9.31
CA ILE A 207 9.76 -10.24 -8.92
C ILE A 207 9.52 -10.62 -7.46
N HIS A 208 9.22 -9.62 -6.63
CA HIS A 208 8.57 -9.86 -5.35
C HIS A 208 7.07 -9.75 -5.56
N ASP A 209 6.40 -10.90 -5.69
CA ASP A 209 4.95 -10.96 -5.72
C ASP A 209 4.35 -10.60 -4.35
N SER A 210 3.44 -9.63 -4.32
CA SER A 210 2.58 -9.43 -3.15
C SER A 210 1.78 -10.70 -2.85
N CYS A 211 1.78 -11.12 -1.59
CA CYS A 211 1.02 -12.29 -1.13
C CYS A 211 -0.48 -12.18 -1.51
N LEU A 212 -1.07 -10.99 -1.40
CA LEU A 212 -2.47 -10.72 -1.76
C LEU A 212 -2.71 -10.87 -3.27
N TYR A 213 -1.87 -10.26 -4.11
CA TYR A 213 -2.02 -10.39 -5.56
C TYR A 213 -1.79 -11.82 -6.06
N ALA A 214 -0.76 -12.50 -5.56
CA ALA A 214 -0.42 -13.84 -6.04
C ALA A 214 -1.42 -14.91 -5.56
N ARG A 215 -1.76 -14.91 -4.27
CA ARG A 215 -2.48 -16.03 -3.64
C ARG A 215 -3.98 -15.82 -3.56
N PHE A 216 -4.45 -14.56 -3.46
CA PHE A 216 -5.84 -14.27 -3.13
C PHE A 216 -6.61 -13.51 -4.22
N LEU A 217 -5.90 -12.83 -5.13
CA LEU A 217 -6.49 -12.01 -6.18
C LEU A 217 -6.18 -12.48 -7.61
N ASP A 218 -5.53 -13.64 -7.76
CA ASP A 218 -5.25 -14.27 -9.06
C ASP A 218 -4.49 -13.35 -10.06
N ARG A 219 -3.62 -12.48 -9.56
CA ARG A 219 -2.83 -11.56 -10.41
C ARG A 219 -1.41 -12.06 -10.70
N TYR A 220 -1.02 -13.21 -10.16
CA TYR A 220 0.29 -13.84 -10.40
C TYR A 220 0.65 -13.95 -11.90
N GLY A 221 -0.25 -14.54 -12.70
CA GLY A 221 -0.04 -14.72 -14.14
C GLY A 221 -0.08 -13.40 -14.91
N LEU A 222 -1.00 -12.50 -14.52
CA LEU A 222 -1.13 -11.18 -15.13
C LEU A 222 0.15 -10.35 -14.99
N ILE A 223 0.74 -10.34 -13.79
CA ILE A 223 1.98 -9.60 -13.51
C ILE A 223 3.12 -10.12 -14.41
N ARG A 224 3.26 -11.43 -14.56
CA ARG A 224 4.27 -12.04 -15.47
C ARG A 224 4.00 -11.71 -16.93
N GLN A 225 2.75 -11.71 -17.35
CA GLN A 225 2.39 -11.29 -18.71
C GLN A 225 2.80 -9.84 -18.97
N ILE A 226 2.59 -8.93 -18.01
CA ILE A 226 2.97 -7.52 -18.12
C ILE A 226 4.50 -7.37 -18.12
N LEU A 227 5.19 -8.12 -17.26
CA LEU A 227 6.62 -7.99 -17.01
C LEU A 227 7.51 -8.84 -17.93
N SER A 228 6.94 -9.73 -18.76
CA SER A 228 7.70 -10.63 -19.64
C SER A 228 8.67 -9.91 -20.60
N PRO A 229 8.39 -8.70 -21.15
CA PRO A 229 9.37 -7.99 -21.97
C PRO A 229 10.65 -7.65 -21.19
N GLY A 230 10.55 -7.52 -19.86
CA GLY A 230 11.65 -7.29 -18.94
C GLY A 230 12.53 -8.50 -18.67
N GLN A 231 12.15 -9.69 -19.16
CA GLN A 231 12.88 -10.96 -18.94
C GLN A 231 13.20 -11.18 -17.44
N PRO A 232 12.18 -11.32 -16.59
CA PRO A 232 12.40 -11.50 -15.16
C PRO A 232 13.19 -12.79 -14.88
N VAL A 233 14.09 -12.72 -13.90
CA VAL A 233 14.80 -13.88 -13.36
C VAL A 233 13.90 -14.52 -12.31
N GLU A 234 13.46 -15.75 -12.57
CA GLU A 234 12.50 -16.47 -11.74
C GLU A 234 13.07 -17.79 -11.23
N ASP A 235 12.62 -18.19 -10.04
CA ASP A 235 12.88 -19.49 -9.44
C ASP A 235 11.59 -19.95 -8.74
N PRO A 236 11.06 -21.15 -9.01
CA PRO A 236 9.79 -21.61 -8.43
C PRO A 236 9.71 -21.56 -6.90
N TYR A 237 10.84 -21.68 -6.19
CA TYR A 237 10.91 -21.62 -4.74
C TYR A 237 10.90 -20.19 -4.20
N TYR A 238 11.36 -19.22 -4.99
CA TYR A 238 11.43 -17.82 -4.58
C TYR A 238 10.34 -16.95 -5.21
N THR A 239 9.97 -17.16 -6.46
CA THR A 239 8.97 -16.36 -7.18
C THR A 239 7.72 -17.15 -7.54
N GLY A 240 7.54 -18.38 -7.04
CA GLY A 240 6.35 -19.18 -7.29
C GLY A 240 5.07 -18.61 -6.65
N ARG A 241 3.90 -18.96 -7.20
CA ARG A 241 2.59 -18.49 -6.72
C ARG A 241 2.35 -18.86 -5.25
N GLU A 242 2.60 -20.13 -4.92
CA GLU A 242 2.40 -20.66 -3.57
C GLU A 242 3.54 -20.26 -2.61
N THR A 243 4.70 -19.89 -3.16
CA THR A 243 5.88 -19.44 -2.42
C THR A 243 5.99 -17.92 -2.35
N ALA A 244 4.98 -17.19 -2.84
CA ALA A 244 4.82 -15.75 -2.70
C ALA A 244 4.62 -15.38 -1.21
N GLY A 245 5.74 -15.30 -0.50
CA GLY A 245 5.81 -15.02 0.92
C GLY A 245 5.41 -13.58 1.24
N CYS A 246 4.79 -13.39 2.41
CA CYS A 246 4.54 -12.06 2.96
C CYS A 246 5.86 -11.31 3.18
N CYS A 247 5.87 -9.99 2.96
CA CYS A 247 7.01 -9.15 3.29
C CYS A 247 7.20 -8.96 4.80
N GLY A 248 6.15 -9.16 5.61
CA GLY A 248 6.12 -8.88 7.06
C GLY A 248 5.57 -7.50 7.44
N GLY A 249 5.32 -6.62 6.46
CA GLY A 249 4.92 -5.23 6.71
C GLY A 249 3.65 -5.07 7.55
N PRO A 250 2.51 -5.75 7.27
CA PRO A 250 1.27 -5.53 8.04
C PRO A 250 1.37 -5.77 9.56
N ILE A 251 2.37 -6.53 10.03
CA ILE A 251 2.56 -6.82 11.46
C ILE A 251 3.63 -5.93 12.11
N GLU A 252 4.25 -5.00 11.39
CA GLU A 252 5.40 -4.24 11.88
C GLU A 252 5.06 -3.29 13.04
N SER A 253 3.81 -2.83 13.13
CA SER A 253 3.33 -2.00 14.24
C SER A 253 3.15 -2.78 15.55
N ILE A 254 3.13 -4.11 15.50
CA ILE A 254 2.90 -5.00 16.66
C ILE A 254 4.11 -5.90 16.96
N TYR A 255 4.83 -6.34 15.93
CA TYR A 255 5.99 -7.21 16.01
C TYR A 255 7.08 -6.76 15.03
N PRO A 256 7.70 -5.57 15.25
CA PRO A 256 8.70 -5.02 14.34
C PRO A 256 9.89 -5.95 14.10
N ASP A 257 10.42 -6.60 15.16
CA ASP A 257 11.52 -7.55 15.04
C ASP A 257 11.17 -8.76 14.15
N VAL A 258 9.94 -9.25 14.25
CA VAL A 258 9.46 -10.38 13.43
C VAL A 258 9.28 -9.92 11.99
N ALA A 259 8.65 -8.77 11.78
CA ALA A 259 8.49 -8.15 10.46
C ALA A 259 9.85 -7.99 9.76
N ARG A 260 10.87 -7.48 10.48
CA ARG A 260 12.23 -7.33 9.98
C ARG A 260 12.88 -8.66 9.64
N LYS A 261 12.76 -9.69 10.50
CA LYS A 261 13.29 -11.03 10.20
C LYS A 261 12.66 -11.65 8.96
N VAL A 262 11.34 -11.53 8.80
CA VAL A 262 10.62 -12.00 7.61
C VAL A 262 11.10 -11.26 6.36
N ALA A 263 11.23 -9.93 6.44
CA ALA A 263 11.76 -9.12 5.35
C ALA A 263 13.20 -9.51 4.99
N SER A 264 14.08 -9.71 5.97
CA SER A 264 15.49 -10.07 5.74
C SER A 264 15.65 -11.43 5.07
N LEU A 265 14.84 -12.42 5.44
CA LEU A 265 14.78 -13.71 4.75
C LEU A 265 14.34 -13.52 3.31
N ARG A 266 13.29 -12.72 3.09
CA ARG A 266 12.76 -12.47 1.75
C ARG A 266 13.75 -11.74 0.84
N VAL A 267 14.45 -10.73 1.38
CA VAL A 267 15.54 -10.05 0.66
C VAL A 267 16.64 -11.03 0.30
N ASN A 268 17.05 -11.91 1.23
CA ASN A 268 18.10 -12.90 0.98
C ASN A 268 17.73 -13.86 -0.16
N ASP A 269 16.47 -14.26 -0.23
CA ASP A 269 15.99 -15.13 -1.31
C ASP A 269 15.97 -14.41 -2.65
N LEU A 270 15.46 -13.19 -2.70
CA LEU A 270 15.38 -12.40 -3.94
C LEU A 270 16.78 -11.98 -4.43
N SER A 271 17.72 -11.69 -3.53
CA SER A 271 19.10 -11.32 -3.90
C SER A 271 19.88 -12.45 -4.58
N LYS A 272 19.43 -13.70 -4.45
CA LYS A 272 20.01 -14.84 -5.18
C LYS A 272 19.66 -14.82 -6.67
N LEU A 273 18.59 -14.11 -7.05
CA LEU A 273 18.09 -14.04 -8.42
C LEU A 273 18.56 -12.77 -9.13
N SER A 274 18.45 -11.62 -8.46
CA SER A 274 18.82 -10.33 -9.04
C SER A 274 19.09 -9.29 -7.96
N LYS A 275 19.96 -8.33 -8.28
CA LYS A 275 20.12 -7.11 -7.48
C LYS A 275 18.91 -6.19 -7.62
N ASP A 276 18.26 -6.13 -8.78
CA ASP A 276 17.05 -5.35 -8.99
C ASP A 276 15.79 -6.19 -8.77
N VAL A 277 14.90 -5.70 -7.91
CA VAL A 277 13.68 -6.38 -7.49
C VAL A 277 12.47 -5.49 -7.72
N VAL A 278 11.46 -6.02 -8.41
CA VAL A 278 10.21 -5.31 -8.72
C VAL A 278 9.12 -5.70 -7.73
N VAL A 279 8.46 -4.71 -7.15
CA VAL A 279 7.34 -4.87 -6.18
C VAL A 279 6.06 -4.19 -6.69
N GLN A 280 4.90 -4.76 -6.39
CA GLN A 280 3.59 -4.18 -6.74
C GLN A 280 2.87 -3.53 -5.54
N CYS A 281 3.46 -3.62 -4.35
CA CYS A 281 2.84 -3.22 -3.09
C CYS A 281 3.70 -2.18 -2.38
N PRO A 282 3.12 -1.02 -1.99
CA PRO A 282 3.83 0.01 -1.23
C PRO A 282 4.28 -0.46 0.16
N ILE A 283 3.51 -1.32 0.83
CA ILE A 283 3.92 -1.92 2.11
C ILE A 283 5.11 -2.88 1.92
N CYS A 284 5.11 -3.69 0.85
CA CYS A 284 6.27 -4.53 0.53
C CYS A 284 7.51 -3.69 0.24
N TYR A 285 7.36 -2.57 -0.48
CA TYR A 285 8.47 -1.69 -0.81
C TYR A 285 9.19 -1.20 0.45
N VAL A 286 8.48 -0.50 1.35
CA VAL A 286 9.10 0.09 2.53
C VAL A 286 9.67 -0.98 3.47
N ASN A 287 8.94 -2.07 3.70
CA ASN A 287 9.41 -3.10 4.63
C ASN A 287 10.63 -3.87 4.09
N LEU A 288 10.67 -4.17 2.79
CA LEU A 288 11.85 -4.80 2.18
C LEU A 288 13.02 -3.82 2.06
N LYS A 289 12.77 -2.53 1.81
CA LYS A 289 13.81 -1.49 1.72
C LYS A 289 14.58 -1.40 3.03
N ARG A 290 13.88 -1.36 4.17
CA ARG A 290 14.49 -1.36 5.51
C ARG A 290 15.38 -2.58 5.78
N ALA A 291 15.02 -3.73 5.23
CA ALA A 291 15.77 -4.98 5.37
C ALA A 291 16.81 -5.22 4.25
N ALA A 292 16.81 -4.39 3.20
CA ALA A 292 17.64 -4.59 2.02
C ALA A 292 19.12 -4.48 2.36
N GLU A 293 19.50 -3.49 3.18
CA GLU A 293 20.88 -3.24 3.63
C GLU A 293 21.87 -3.25 2.44
N GLY A 294 21.47 -2.67 1.31
CA GLY A 294 22.25 -2.59 0.07
C GLY A 294 22.32 -3.86 -0.78
N ARG A 295 21.70 -4.97 -0.35
CA ARG A 295 21.71 -6.25 -1.07
C ARG A 295 20.84 -6.24 -2.33
N ILE A 296 19.75 -5.46 -2.33
CA ILE A 296 18.84 -5.30 -3.46
C ILE A 296 18.44 -3.84 -3.67
N ASN A 297 18.11 -3.50 -4.90
CA ASN A 297 17.45 -2.26 -5.31
C ASN A 297 15.97 -2.57 -5.54
N LEU A 298 15.08 -1.78 -4.94
CA LEU A 298 13.63 -1.96 -5.10
C LEU A 298 13.07 -0.95 -6.09
N HIS A 299 12.22 -1.44 -6.98
CA HIS A 299 11.49 -0.68 -7.99
C HIS A 299 10.00 -0.98 -7.86
N TYR A 300 9.17 0.05 -7.85
CA TYR A 300 7.73 -0.13 -8.03
C TYR A 300 7.45 -0.59 -9.45
N LEU A 301 6.51 -1.53 -9.61
CA LEU A 301 6.12 -2.02 -10.93
C LEU A 301 5.84 -0.89 -11.94
N PRO A 302 5.05 0.16 -11.61
CA PRO A 302 4.84 1.25 -12.55
C PRO A 302 6.13 1.92 -13.01
N GLU A 303 7.14 2.11 -12.16
CA GLU A 303 8.38 2.85 -12.47
C GLU A 303 9.17 2.23 -13.63
N ILE A 304 9.10 0.91 -13.78
CA ILE A 304 9.84 0.19 -14.82
C ILE A 304 9.06 0.04 -16.13
N LEU A 305 7.81 0.51 -16.18
CA LEU A 305 7.00 0.45 -17.39
C LEU A 305 7.29 1.65 -18.29
N THR A 306 7.43 1.40 -19.59
CA THR A 306 7.58 2.46 -20.60
C THR A 306 6.24 3.14 -20.84
N GLU A 307 6.23 4.45 -20.90
CA GLU A 307 5.09 5.20 -21.41
C GLU A 307 5.27 5.36 -22.92
N ALA A 308 4.19 5.23 -23.69
CA ALA A 308 4.25 5.67 -25.08
C ALA A 308 4.66 7.15 -25.11
N THR A 309 5.72 7.48 -25.86
CA THR A 309 6.01 8.86 -26.21
C THR A 309 4.81 9.41 -26.97
N ALA A 310 4.22 10.49 -26.45
CA ALA A 310 3.16 11.22 -27.13
C ALA A 310 3.65 11.78 -28.47
#